data_AF-A0A3N4K8N8-F1
#
_entry.id   AF-A0A3N4K8N8-F1
#
_cell.length_a   1.000
_cell.length_b   1.000
_cell.length_c   1.000
_cell.angle_alpha   90.00
_cell.angle_beta   90.00
_cell.angle_gamma   90.00
#
_symmetry.space_group_name_H-M   'P 1'
#
loop_
_entity.id
_entity.type
_entity.pdbx_description
1 polymer ?
#
loop_
_entity_poly.entity_id
_entity_poly.type
_entity_poly.pdbx_seq_one_letter_code
_entity_poly.pdbx_strand_id
1 'polypeptide(L)'
;MVSFSTLILLPTLFLGSALAGMNCKCQDSRGQFNEATRTCCSRQSNPLTYFPGPNNQCANPANGIDSGAFETCCKSLGVEAAYCWV
;
A
#
# COMPACT_ATOMS: atom_id res chain seq x y z
N MET A 1 52.62 12.93 25.53
CA MET A 1 52.23 12.00 24.45
C MET A 1 50.96 11.30 24.89
N VAL A 2 49.80 11.60 24.30
CA VAL A 2 48.53 10.94 24.64
C VAL A 2 48.05 10.21 23.40
N SER A 3 47.96 8.88 23.52
CA SER A 3 47.65 7.96 22.43
C SER A 3 46.16 8.02 22.09
N PHE A 4 45.83 8.07 20.80
CA PHE A 4 44.47 8.02 20.29
C PHE A 4 43.97 6.57 20.23
N SER A 5 42.83 6.27 20.83
CA SER A 5 42.08 5.04 20.56
C SER A 5 40.73 5.40 19.96
N THR A 6 40.71 5.55 18.65
CA THR A 6 39.50 5.77 17.87
C THR A 6 38.73 4.44 17.79
N LEU A 7 37.73 4.27 18.64
CA LEU A 7 36.76 3.17 18.54
C LEU A 7 35.93 3.39 17.27
N ILE A 8 36.19 2.61 16.23
CA ILE A 8 35.36 2.56 15.02
C ILE A 8 34.09 1.78 15.37
N LEU A 9 33.01 2.50 15.66
CA LEU A 9 31.66 1.94 15.71
C LEU A 9 31.22 1.62 14.28
N LEU A 10 31.21 0.33 13.90
CA LEU A 10 30.55 -0.13 12.68
C LEU A 10 29.04 0.03 12.84
N PRO A 11 28.34 0.84 12.02
CA PRO A 11 26.89 0.83 12.00
C PRO A 11 26.44 -0.44 11.28
N THR A 12 25.89 -1.40 12.02
CA THR A 12 25.13 -2.51 11.44
C THR A 12 23.89 -1.94 10.77
N LEU A 13 23.94 -1.77 9.45
CA LEU A 13 22.77 -1.49 8.62
C LEU A 13 21.85 -2.71 8.69
N PHE A 14 20.88 -2.70 9.60
CA PHE A 14 19.75 -3.61 9.53
C PHE A 14 18.97 -3.24 8.27
N LEU A 15 19.22 -3.98 7.19
CA LEU A 15 18.30 -4.10 6.05
C LEU A 15 17.07 -4.87 6.54
N GLY A 16 16.25 -4.22 7.36
CA GLY A 16 14.91 -4.67 7.62
C GLY A 16 14.15 -4.53 6.31
N SER A 17 13.80 -5.65 5.69
CA SER A 17 12.80 -5.67 4.62
C SER A 17 11.51 -5.14 5.26
N ALA A 18 11.24 -3.85 5.12
CA ALA A 18 9.95 -3.30 5.46
C ALA A 18 8.94 -4.11 4.64
N LEU A 19 8.03 -4.83 5.29
CA LEU A 19 6.85 -5.33 4.61
C LEU A 19 6.12 -4.08 4.10
N ALA A 20 6.34 -3.74 2.84
CA ALA A 20 5.69 -2.62 2.18
C ALA A 20 4.25 -3.06 1.94
N GLY A 21 3.34 -2.67 2.83
CA GLY A 21 1.92 -2.90 2.61
C GLY A 21 1.45 -2.16 1.36
N MET A 22 0.52 -2.71 0.59
CA MET A 22 -0.08 -2.02 -0.55
C MET A 22 -1.42 -1.46 -0.15
N ASN A 23 -1.72 -0.28 -0.65
CA ASN A 23 -2.97 0.42 -0.47
C ASN A 23 -3.53 0.77 -1.85
N CYS A 24 -4.84 0.68 -2.05
CA CYS A 24 -5.51 1.12 -3.27
C CYS A 24 -6.83 1.84 -2.97
N LYS A 25 -7.16 2.85 -3.78
CA LYS A 25 -8.43 3.58 -3.78
C LYS A 25 -8.94 3.80 -5.19
N CYS A 26 -10.25 3.66 -5.38
CA CYS A 26 -10.90 4.21 -6.56
C CYS A 26 -10.96 5.73 -6.36
N GLN A 27 -10.16 6.45 -7.13
CA GLN A 27 -9.98 7.90 -7.01
C GLN A 27 -9.62 8.47 -8.37
N ASP A 28 -10.35 9.51 -8.78
CA ASP A 28 -10.09 10.26 -10.00
C ASP A 28 -10.19 11.78 -9.75
N SER A 29 -10.19 12.57 -10.82
CA SER A 29 -10.25 14.04 -10.76
C SER A 29 -11.49 14.59 -10.04
N ARG A 30 -12.55 13.79 -9.90
CA ARG A 30 -13.81 14.16 -9.23
C ARG A 30 -13.79 13.83 -7.73
N GLY A 31 -12.81 13.07 -7.26
CA GLY A 31 -12.61 12.77 -5.85
C GLY A 31 -12.43 11.29 -5.53
N GLN A 32 -12.73 10.94 -4.28
CA GLN A 32 -12.54 9.60 -3.71
C GLN A 32 -13.88 8.85 -3.63
N PHE A 33 -13.90 7.63 -4.14
CA PHE A 33 -15.11 6.81 -4.24
C PHE A 33 -15.03 5.64 -3.25
N ASN A 34 -15.39 5.88 -2.00
CA ASN A 34 -15.23 4.91 -0.91
C ASN A 34 -16.07 3.64 -1.12
N GLU A 35 -17.27 3.76 -1.70
CA GLU A 35 -18.12 2.61 -2.00
C GLU A 35 -17.56 1.75 -3.13
N ALA A 36 -17.08 2.39 -4.22
CA ALA A 36 -16.39 1.69 -5.29
C ALA A 36 -15.11 1.01 -4.77
N THR A 37 -14.35 1.70 -3.90
CA THR A 37 -13.17 1.16 -3.23
C THR A 37 -13.50 -0.09 -2.41
N ARG A 38 -14.59 -0.06 -1.62
CA ARG A 38 -15.07 -1.23 -0.86
C ARG A 38 -15.39 -2.40 -1.79
N THR A 39 -16.18 -2.16 -2.83
CA THR A 39 -16.59 -3.19 -3.80
C THR A 39 -15.39 -3.81 -4.52
N CYS A 40 -14.41 -2.99 -4.92
CA CYS A 40 -13.22 -3.49 -5.59
C CYS A 40 -12.26 -4.20 -4.63
N CYS A 41 -12.23 -3.79 -3.35
CA CYS A 41 -11.46 -4.48 -2.34
C CYS A 41 -12.01 -5.87 -2.02
N SER A 42 -13.33 -6.03 -1.94
CA SER A 42 -13.95 -7.35 -1.70
C SER A 42 -13.79 -8.34 -2.85
N ARG A 43 -13.36 -7.87 -4.03
CA ARG A 43 -13.05 -8.72 -5.20
C ARG A 43 -11.60 -9.16 -5.24
N GLN A 44 -10.76 -8.66 -4.34
CA GLN A 44 -9.38 -9.13 -4.21
C GLN A 44 -9.38 -10.55 -3.63
N SER A 45 -8.57 -11.43 -4.20
CA SER A 45 -8.48 -12.83 -3.78
C SER A 45 -7.56 -13.04 -2.58
N ASN A 46 -6.75 -12.04 -2.21
CA ASN A 46 -5.78 -12.17 -1.14
C ASN A 46 -6.45 -12.04 0.24
N PRO A 47 -6.29 -13.01 1.15
CA PRO A 47 -6.96 -13.04 2.44
C PRO A 47 -6.46 -11.98 3.44
N LEU A 48 -5.29 -11.39 3.19
CA LEU A 48 -4.76 -10.29 3.99
C LEU A 48 -5.24 -8.93 3.49
N THR A 49 -5.98 -8.89 2.39
CA THR A 49 -6.59 -7.67 1.87
C THR A 49 -7.85 -7.35 2.67
N TYR A 50 -7.94 -6.13 3.17
CA TYR A 50 -9.06 -5.69 3.99
C TYR A 50 -9.52 -4.27 3.65
N PHE A 51 -10.77 -4.00 4.00
CA PHE A 51 -11.40 -2.69 3.96
C PHE A 51 -12.33 -2.55 5.19
N PRO A 52 -12.44 -1.36 5.81
CA PRO A 52 -11.70 -0.14 5.49
C PRO A 52 -10.31 -0.15 6.11
N GLY A 53 -9.30 0.29 5.34
CA GLY A 53 -8.03 0.77 5.88
C GLY A 53 -8.16 2.16 6.53
N PRO A 54 -7.08 2.70 7.11
CA PRO A 54 -7.09 3.94 7.90
C PRO A 54 -7.73 5.18 7.25
N ASN A 55 -7.72 5.25 5.93
CA ASN A 55 -8.24 6.34 5.11
C ASN A 55 -9.38 5.89 4.19
N ASN A 56 -10.11 4.81 4.47
CA ASN A 56 -11.05 4.17 3.53
C ASN A 56 -10.37 3.67 2.24
N GLN A 57 -9.11 3.22 2.33
CA GLN A 57 -8.47 2.46 1.27
C GLN A 57 -8.77 0.96 1.40
N CYS A 58 -8.58 0.24 0.32
CA CYS A 58 -8.24 -1.17 0.36
C CYS A 58 -6.77 -1.29 0.82
N ALA A 59 -6.47 -2.13 1.81
CA ALA A 59 -5.12 -2.28 2.35
C ALA A 59 -4.73 -3.75 2.42
N ASN A 60 -3.45 -4.04 2.19
CA ASN A 60 -2.86 -5.36 2.40
C ASN A 60 -1.45 -5.18 2.97
N PRO A 61 -1.14 -5.73 4.15
CA PRO A 61 0.15 -5.52 4.82
C PRO A 61 1.32 -6.25 4.14
N ALA A 62 1.04 -7.16 3.19
CA ALA A 62 2.03 -8.01 2.53
C ALA A 62 2.10 -7.77 1.01
N ASN A 63 1.78 -6.54 0.57
CA ASN A 63 1.78 -6.16 -0.85
C ASN A 63 0.88 -7.04 -1.75
N GLY A 64 -0.20 -7.58 -1.18
CA GLY A 64 -1.03 -8.60 -1.83
C GLY A 64 -2.22 -8.09 -2.66
N ILE A 65 -2.30 -6.77 -2.94
CA ILE A 65 -3.36 -6.22 -3.79
C ILE A 65 -2.92 -6.32 -5.25
N ASP A 66 -3.75 -6.92 -6.10
CA ASP A 66 -3.61 -6.81 -7.55
C ASP A 66 -4.13 -5.44 -7.99
N SER A 67 -3.21 -4.48 -8.14
CA SER A 67 -3.54 -3.10 -8.51
C SER A 67 -4.17 -2.99 -9.90
N GLY A 68 -3.81 -3.88 -10.84
CA GLY A 68 -4.38 -3.90 -12.18
C GLY A 68 -5.83 -4.38 -12.19
N ALA A 69 -6.12 -5.46 -11.45
CA ALA A 69 -7.48 -5.93 -11.23
C ALA A 69 -8.31 -4.91 -10.44
N PHE A 70 -7.70 -4.24 -9.46
CA PHE A 70 -8.34 -3.18 -8.69
C PHE A 70 -8.75 -1.99 -9.58
N GLU A 71 -7.84 -1.48 -10.41
CA GLU A 71 -8.11 -0.39 -11.36
C GLU A 71 -9.19 -0.77 -12.37
N THR A 72 -9.12 -1.99 -12.91
CA THR A 72 -10.14 -2.51 -13.84
C THR A 72 -11.52 -2.53 -13.18
N CYS A 73 -11.60 -2.92 -11.91
CA CYS A 73 -12.83 -2.85 -11.15
C CYS A 73 -13.33 -1.40 -10.98
N CYS A 74 -12.47 -0.45 -10.61
CA CYS A 74 -12.85 0.96 -10.49
C CYS A 74 -13.46 1.50 -11.80
N LYS A 75 -12.82 1.20 -12.93
CA LYS A 75 -13.31 1.58 -14.27
C LYS A 75 -14.66 0.95 -14.60
N SER A 76 -14.87 -0.31 -14.22
CA SER A 76 -16.18 -0.98 -14.40
C SER A 76 -17.32 -0.35 -13.60
N LEU A 77 -16.99 0.37 -12.52
CA LEU A 77 -17.94 1.11 -11.68
C LEU A 77 -18.05 2.60 -12.05
N GLY A 78 -17.41 3.02 -13.15
CA GLY A 78 -17.48 4.40 -13.66
C GLY A 78 -16.49 5.38 -13.00
N VAL A 79 -15.48 4.88 -12.27
CA VAL A 79 -14.36 5.69 -11.75
C VAL A 79 -13.18 5.56 -12.72
N GLU A 80 -12.66 6.69 -13.19
CA GLU A 80 -11.71 6.69 -14.33
C GLU A 80 -10.35 6.09 -13.99
N ALA A 81 -9.99 6.07 -12.70
CA ALA A 81 -8.69 5.63 -12.23
C ALA A 81 -8.76 4.98 -10.84
N ALA A 82 -7.66 4.31 -10.51
CA ALA A 82 -7.32 3.93 -9.15
C ALA A 82 -6.00 4.59 -8.74
N TYR A 83 -5.89 4.97 -7.48
CA TYR A 83 -4.64 5.38 -6.86
C TYR A 83 -4.16 4.26 -5.94
N CYS A 84 -3.02 3.65 -6.27
CA CYS A 84 -2.39 2.61 -5.48
C CYS A 84 -0.98 3.04 -5.03
N TRP A 85 -0.62 2.73 -3.79
CA TRP A 85 0.66 3.10 -3.20
C TRP A 85 1.11 2.08 -2.14
N VAL A 86 2.42 1.97 -1.97
CA VAL A 86 3.06 1.21 -0.89
C VAL A 86 3.31 2.07 0.35
#